data_AF-A0AAD6B8F2-F1
#
_entry.id   AF-A0AAD6B8F2-F1
#
_cell.length_a   1.000
_cell.length_b   1.000
_cell.length_c   1.000
_cell.angle_alpha   90.00
_cell.angle_beta   90.00
_cell.angle_gamma   90.00
#
_symmetry.space_group_name_H-M   'P 1'
#
loop_
_entity.id
_entity.type
_entity.pdbx_description
1 polymer ?
#
loop_
_entity_poly.entity_id
_entity_poly.type
_entity_poly.pdbx_seq_one_letter_code
_entity_poly.pdbx_strand_id
1 'polypeptide(L)'
;MAGKRNGLQALIKRVAPDAQWTHCVIHREALASRQLSPDLNEILNEVVSVVNFIKTRPLKARLFSALCEEMGADHTAVLFHSEARWLSRGKVLTRVFELRAESRLFLEEERMYEAASKFTDEHFLMKLAYLSDVFGKLNDLNLQLQGKDKHLPHLADKITGFTRKLEVWGRRLDQGRIDAFESLSEIAETIDSGATAVIPCIKQHITSLLSLFQKYFPTSSAQYDWIMDPFHPAAPADFSSAEEDQFIEMTSDSTLRLKFTAQTQSEFWLGVEREKCERERTIPLQN
;
A
#
# COMPACT_ATOMS: atom_id res chain seq x y z
N MET A 1 -11.21 12.67 12.46
CA MET A 1 -10.76 13.57 13.55
C MET A 1 -10.60 12.77 14.83
N ALA A 2 -9.37 12.55 15.28
CA ALA A 2 -9.05 11.90 16.56
C ALA A 2 -8.47 12.94 17.52
N GLY A 3 -9.34 13.79 18.09
CA GLY A 3 -8.91 14.84 19.00
C GLY A 3 -8.47 14.27 20.35
N LYS A 4 -7.24 14.58 20.79
CA LYS A 4 -6.66 14.10 22.06
C LYS A 4 -7.38 14.64 23.31
N ARG A 5 -8.01 15.82 23.23
CA ARG A 5 -8.62 16.50 24.39
C ARG A 5 -10.14 16.31 24.47
N ASN A 6 -10.85 16.54 23.36
CA ASN A 6 -12.32 16.48 23.28
C ASN A 6 -12.82 15.62 22.11
N GLY A 7 -11.96 14.81 21.48
CA GLY A 7 -12.34 13.96 20.35
C GLY A 7 -12.57 12.51 20.77
N LEU A 8 -12.83 11.65 19.78
CA LEU A 8 -13.10 10.22 19.97
C LEU A 8 -12.05 9.52 20.87
N GLN A 9 -10.76 9.83 20.66
CA GLN A 9 -9.68 9.26 21.47
C GLN A 9 -9.84 9.57 22.97
N ALA A 10 -10.21 10.82 23.31
CA ALA A 10 -10.42 11.22 24.70
C ALA A 10 -11.63 10.52 25.32
N LEU A 11 -12.71 10.34 24.55
CA LEU A 11 -13.91 9.63 25.02
C LEU A 11 -13.63 8.15 25.26
N ILE A 12 -12.91 7.48 24.36
CA ILE A 12 -12.51 6.07 24.54
C ILE A 12 -11.62 5.93 25.78
N LYS A 13 -10.62 6.80 25.95
CA LYS A 13 -9.70 6.75 27.10
C LYS A 13 -10.38 6.99 28.46
N ARG A 14 -11.57 7.60 28.51
CA ARG A 14 -12.34 7.71 29.75
C ARG A 14 -12.91 6.37 30.22
N VAL A 15 -13.20 5.47 29.27
CA VAL A 15 -13.77 4.13 29.55
C VAL A 15 -12.69 3.06 29.57
N ALA A 16 -11.65 3.20 28.73
CA ALA A 16 -10.50 2.31 28.65
C ALA A 16 -9.20 3.12 28.71
N PRO A 17 -8.68 3.43 29.92
CA PRO A 17 -7.50 4.27 30.11
C PRO A 17 -6.25 3.74 29.38
N ASP A 18 -6.11 2.42 29.33
CA ASP A 18 -4.97 1.72 28.75
C ASP A 18 -5.06 1.59 27.21
N ALA A 19 -6.15 2.06 26.60
CA ALA A 19 -6.32 2.02 25.16
C ALA A 19 -5.20 2.83 24.46
N GLN A 20 -4.45 2.12 23.62
CA GLN A 20 -3.41 2.70 22.78
C GLN A 20 -4.02 3.26 21.49
N TRP A 21 -3.53 4.41 21.06
CA TRP A 21 -3.98 5.04 19.82
C TRP A 21 -2.84 5.02 18.81
N THR A 22 -3.04 4.29 17.71
CA THR A 22 -2.10 4.22 16.61
C THR A 22 -2.60 5.02 15.41
N HIS A 23 -1.68 5.63 14.66
CA HIS A 23 -2.03 6.21 13.37
C HIS A 23 -2.47 5.12 12.39
N CYS A 24 -3.46 5.43 11.55
CA CYS A 24 -3.92 4.52 10.51
C CYS A 24 -2.76 4.12 9.58
N VAL A 25 -2.51 2.81 9.46
CA VAL A 25 -1.43 2.25 8.64
C VAL A 25 -1.55 2.65 7.18
N ILE A 26 -2.78 2.65 6.63
CA ILE A 26 -3.08 3.11 5.27
C ILE A 26 -2.72 4.58 5.07
N HIS A 27 -3.00 5.42 6.07
CA HIS A 27 -2.62 6.83 6.00
C HIS A 27 -1.11 7.03 6.04
N ARG A 28 -0.38 6.26 6.88
CA ARG A 28 1.09 6.28 6.91
C ARG A 28 1.70 5.80 5.60
N GLU A 29 1.14 4.75 4.99
CA GLU A 29 1.56 4.25 3.67
C GLU A 29 1.38 5.34 2.61
N ALA A 30 0.21 5.98 2.56
CA ALA A 30 -0.03 7.08 1.62
C ALA A 30 0.94 8.27 1.82
N LEU A 31 1.35 8.56 3.07
CA LEU A 31 2.38 9.58 3.34
C LEU A 31 3.77 9.14 2.87
N ALA A 32 4.15 7.89 3.09
CA ALA A 32 5.42 7.34 2.65
C ALA A 32 5.54 7.31 1.11
N SER A 33 4.42 7.10 0.44
CA SER A 33 4.33 6.97 -1.02
C SER A 33 4.17 8.30 -1.77
N ARG A 34 3.94 9.42 -1.07
CA ARG A 34 3.53 10.68 -1.70
C ARG A 34 4.63 11.36 -2.53
N GLN A 35 5.89 11.18 -2.17
CA GLN A 35 6.99 11.98 -2.71
C GLN A 35 7.50 11.39 -4.04
N LEU A 36 7.47 12.21 -5.09
CA LEU A 36 8.06 11.92 -6.40
C LEU A 36 9.25 12.85 -6.66
N SER A 37 10.19 12.42 -7.51
CA SER A 37 11.20 13.33 -8.06
C SER A 37 10.52 14.36 -8.98
N PRO A 38 11.12 15.55 -9.19
CA PRO A 38 10.56 16.57 -10.08
C PRO A 38 10.19 16.01 -11.47
N ASP A 39 11.10 15.24 -12.08
CA ASP A 39 10.89 14.54 -13.34
C ASP A 39 9.64 13.66 -13.35
N LEU A 40 9.46 12.79 -12.37
CA LEU A 40 8.32 11.88 -12.32
C LEU A 40 7.02 12.61 -11.99
N ASN A 41 7.11 13.67 -11.19
CA ASN A 41 5.96 14.51 -10.88
C ASN A 41 5.46 15.27 -12.12
N GLU A 42 6.35 15.68 -13.02
CA GLU A 42 5.98 16.26 -14.31
C GLU A 42 5.16 15.27 -15.15
N ILE A 43 5.63 14.02 -15.28
CA ILE A 43 4.88 12.96 -16.00
C ILE A 43 3.49 12.77 -15.40
N LEU A 44 3.39 12.69 -14.07
CA LEU A 44 2.11 12.53 -13.39
C LEU A 44 1.17 13.71 -13.66
N ASN A 45 1.67 14.94 -13.64
CA ASN A 45 0.87 16.13 -13.90
C ASN A 45 0.37 16.18 -15.35
N GLU A 46 1.22 15.79 -16.31
CA GLU A 46 0.83 15.72 -17.72
C GLU A 46 -0.29 14.69 -17.93
N VAL A 47 -0.15 13.49 -17.36
CA VAL A 47 -1.19 12.45 -17.40
C VAL A 47 -2.50 12.95 -16.79
N VAL A 48 -2.44 13.62 -15.63
CA VAL A 48 -3.62 14.18 -14.97
C VAL A 48 -4.27 15.25 -15.85
N SER A 49 -3.47 16.11 -16.49
CA SER A 49 -3.95 17.13 -17.43
C SER A 49 -4.71 16.49 -18.61
N VAL A 50 -4.13 15.46 -19.23
CA VAL A 50 -4.74 14.73 -20.35
C VAL A 50 -6.04 14.02 -19.95
N VAL A 51 -6.03 13.31 -18.81
CA VAL A 51 -7.23 12.63 -18.29
C VAL A 51 -8.33 13.64 -17.99
N ASN A 52 -8.00 14.76 -17.34
CA ASN A 52 -8.95 15.82 -17.06
C ASN A 52 -9.49 16.40 -18.36
N PHE A 53 -8.65 16.66 -19.36
CA PHE A 53 -9.06 17.15 -20.67
C PHE A 53 -10.09 16.23 -21.33
N ILE A 54 -9.81 14.93 -21.42
CA ILE A 54 -10.72 13.92 -21.98
C ILE A 54 -12.05 13.91 -21.21
N LYS A 55 -11.99 14.03 -19.87
CA LYS A 55 -13.17 13.98 -18.99
C LYS A 55 -13.89 15.30 -18.82
N THR A 56 -13.33 16.43 -19.24
CA THR A 56 -13.93 17.77 -19.01
C THR A 56 -15.33 17.90 -19.58
N ARG A 57 -15.60 17.24 -20.70
CA ARG A 57 -16.89 17.29 -21.40
C ARG A 57 -17.39 15.89 -21.73
N PRO A 58 -18.67 15.58 -21.53
CA PRO A 58 -19.25 14.28 -21.90
C PRO A 58 -19.02 13.91 -23.37
N LEU A 59 -19.03 14.89 -24.27
CA LEU A 59 -18.76 14.67 -25.69
C LEU A 59 -17.34 14.17 -25.93
N LYS A 60 -16.32 14.78 -25.29
CA LYS A 60 -14.92 14.35 -25.43
C LYS A 60 -14.72 12.93 -24.92
N ALA A 61 -15.31 12.61 -23.77
CA ALA A 61 -15.27 11.25 -23.23
C ALA A 61 -15.91 10.22 -24.17
N ARG A 62 -17.01 10.59 -24.85
CA ARG A 62 -17.66 9.74 -25.86
C ARG A 62 -16.83 9.58 -27.12
N LEU A 63 -16.22 10.66 -27.63
CA LEU A 63 -15.35 10.62 -28.80
C LEU A 63 -14.12 9.77 -28.54
N PHE A 64 -13.48 9.96 -27.37
CA PHE A 64 -12.37 9.12 -26.94
C PHE A 64 -12.78 7.64 -26.84
N SER A 65 -13.96 7.34 -26.29
CA SER A 65 -14.47 5.97 -26.22
C SER A 65 -14.69 5.34 -27.59
N ALA A 66 -15.26 6.10 -28.54
CA ALA A 66 -15.43 5.63 -29.91
C ALA A 66 -14.08 5.35 -30.58
N LEU A 67 -13.09 6.24 -30.40
CA LEU A 67 -11.73 6.04 -30.91
C LEU A 67 -11.09 4.76 -30.34
N CYS A 68 -11.21 4.54 -29.02
CA CYS A 68 -10.71 3.32 -28.39
C CYS A 68 -11.38 2.05 -28.96
N GLU A 69 -12.69 2.08 -29.20
CA GLU A 69 -13.44 0.96 -29.79
C GLU A 69 -12.98 0.69 -31.23
N GLU A 70 -12.81 1.74 -32.04
CA GLU A 70 -12.34 1.62 -33.43
C GLU A 70 -10.91 1.08 -33.52
N MET A 71 -10.06 1.43 -32.57
CA MET A 71 -8.68 0.94 -32.49
C MET A 71 -8.56 -0.47 -31.87
N GLY A 72 -9.68 -1.04 -31.41
CA GLY A 72 -9.71 -2.38 -30.81
C GLY A 72 -9.05 -2.45 -29.42
N ALA A 73 -9.05 -1.34 -28.67
CA ALA A 73 -8.49 -1.31 -27.34
C ALA A 73 -9.32 -2.14 -26.34
N ASP A 74 -8.64 -2.82 -25.41
CA ASP A 74 -9.30 -3.57 -24.32
C ASP A 74 -10.13 -2.69 -23.38
N HIS A 75 -9.84 -1.39 -23.40
CA HIS A 75 -10.50 -0.40 -22.57
C HIS A 75 -10.97 0.79 -23.39
N THR A 76 -12.22 1.17 -23.19
CA THR A 76 -12.84 2.26 -23.95
C THR A 76 -12.88 3.59 -23.19
N ALA A 77 -12.28 3.64 -21.99
CA ALA A 77 -12.30 4.85 -21.19
C ALA A 77 -11.11 4.94 -20.24
N VAL A 78 -10.57 6.16 -20.12
CA VAL A 78 -9.73 6.55 -18.99
C VAL A 78 -10.55 6.67 -17.71
N LEU A 79 -9.92 6.43 -16.56
CA LEU A 79 -10.56 6.53 -15.25
C LEU A 79 -10.57 7.99 -14.77
N PHE A 80 -11.62 8.41 -14.06
CA PHE A 80 -11.66 9.75 -13.46
C PHE A 80 -10.71 9.80 -12.25
N HIS A 81 -9.89 10.84 -12.18
CA HIS A 81 -9.04 11.11 -11.02
C HIS A 81 -9.76 12.05 -10.06
N SER A 82 -9.77 11.70 -8.77
CA SER A 82 -10.01 12.66 -7.70
C SER A 82 -8.76 12.72 -6.84
N GLU A 83 -8.22 13.92 -6.59
CA GLU A 83 -7.03 14.12 -5.76
C GLU A 83 -7.12 13.46 -4.38
N ALA A 84 -8.35 13.31 -3.87
CA ALA A 84 -8.67 12.75 -2.56
C ALA A 84 -8.39 11.24 -2.40
N ARG A 85 -8.16 10.47 -3.48
CA ARG A 85 -7.87 9.02 -3.37
C ARG A 85 -6.58 8.64 -4.08
N TRP A 86 -5.54 8.41 -3.29
CA TRP A 86 -4.25 7.89 -3.78
C TRP A 86 -4.40 6.60 -4.62
N LEU A 87 -5.31 5.69 -4.23
CA LEU A 87 -5.57 4.43 -4.95
C LEU A 87 -6.07 4.62 -6.39
N SER A 88 -6.74 5.74 -6.70
CA SER A 88 -7.14 6.01 -8.08
C SER A 88 -5.97 6.40 -8.98
N ARG A 89 -4.84 6.87 -8.42
CA ARG A 89 -3.69 7.31 -9.23
C ARG A 89 -3.04 6.16 -9.99
N GLY A 90 -2.80 5.03 -9.32
CA GLY A 90 -2.20 3.86 -9.98
C GLY A 90 -3.07 3.34 -11.12
N LYS A 91 -4.36 3.13 -10.87
CA LYS A 91 -5.29 2.65 -11.92
C LYS A 91 -5.41 3.62 -13.09
N VAL A 92 -5.39 4.93 -12.83
CA VAL A 92 -5.40 5.95 -13.90
C VAL A 92 -4.13 5.87 -14.73
N LEU A 93 -2.96 5.79 -14.10
CA LEU A 93 -1.67 5.67 -14.80
C LEU A 93 -1.60 4.42 -15.67
N THR A 94 -2.01 3.26 -15.12
CA THR A 94 -2.09 2.00 -15.87
C THR A 94 -3.00 2.14 -17.08
N ARG A 95 -4.21 2.70 -16.88
CA ARG A 95 -5.17 2.89 -17.98
C ARG A 95 -4.66 3.83 -19.07
N VAL A 96 -3.98 4.91 -18.70
CA VAL A 96 -3.42 5.85 -19.68
C VAL A 96 -2.23 5.24 -20.41
N PHE A 97 -1.43 4.42 -19.73
CA PHE A 97 -0.35 3.68 -20.38
C PHE A 97 -0.87 2.64 -21.38
N GLU A 98 -1.91 1.88 -21.02
CA GLU A 98 -2.60 0.95 -21.92
C GLU A 98 -3.16 1.71 -23.14
N LEU A 99 -3.81 2.85 -22.92
CA LEU A 99 -4.44 3.67 -23.95
C LEU A 99 -3.52 4.74 -24.55
N ARG A 100 -2.20 4.53 -24.53
CA ARG A 100 -1.21 5.54 -24.94
C ARG A 100 -1.33 5.93 -26.42
N ALA A 101 -1.67 4.97 -27.28
CA ALA A 101 -1.80 5.21 -28.72
C ALA A 101 -3.08 6.00 -29.04
N GLU A 102 -4.19 5.63 -28.43
CA GLU A 102 -5.49 6.28 -28.51
C GLU A 102 -5.41 7.69 -27.93
N SER A 103 -4.74 7.85 -26.78
CA SER A 103 -4.52 9.14 -26.12
C SER A 103 -3.73 10.08 -27.04
N ARG A 104 -2.68 9.59 -27.70
CA ARG A 104 -1.92 10.38 -28.68
C ARG A 104 -2.81 10.86 -29.81
N LEU A 105 -3.51 9.95 -30.49
CA LEU A 105 -4.34 10.28 -31.66
C LEU A 105 -5.48 11.24 -31.29
N PHE A 106 -6.15 10.99 -30.17
CA PHE A 106 -7.20 11.89 -29.67
C PHE A 106 -6.68 13.31 -29.42
N LEU A 107 -5.49 13.44 -28.82
CA LEU A 107 -4.87 14.74 -28.57
C LEU A 107 -4.49 15.46 -29.88
N GLU A 108 -4.04 14.73 -30.91
CA GLU A 108 -3.75 15.28 -32.24
C GLU A 108 -5.01 15.83 -32.92
N GLU A 109 -6.13 15.09 -32.86
CA GLU A 109 -7.43 15.51 -33.40
C GLU A 109 -7.96 16.76 -32.69
N GLU A 110 -7.78 16.82 -31.37
CA GLU A 110 -8.15 17.96 -30.53
C GLU A 110 -7.14 19.12 -30.58
N ARG A 111 -6.14 19.04 -31.47
CA ARG A 111 -5.08 20.05 -31.71
C ARG A 111 -4.20 20.34 -30.48
N MET A 112 -4.07 19.38 -29.58
CA MET A 112 -3.18 19.43 -28.41
C MET A 112 -1.82 18.83 -28.75
N TYR A 113 -1.14 19.38 -29.76
CA TYR A 113 0.09 18.80 -30.30
C TYR A 113 1.24 18.69 -29.30
N GLU A 114 1.37 19.67 -28.39
CA GLU A 114 2.38 19.63 -27.34
C GLU A 114 2.19 18.42 -26.41
N ALA A 115 0.95 18.17 -25.96
CA ALA A 115 0.63 17.02 -25.12
C ALA A 115 0.73 15.71 -25.91
N ALA A 116 0.27 15.69 -27.16
CA ALA A 116 0.38 14.52 -28.03
C ALA A 116 1.83 14.10 -28.27
N SER A 117 2.75 15.07 -28.46
CA SER A 117 4.17 14.79 -28.69
C SER A 117 4.82 14.06 -27.51
N LYS A 118 4.34 14.26 -26.27
CA LYS A 118 4.81 13.51 -25.10
C LYS A 118 4.56 12.02 -25.22
N PHE A 119 3.45 11.60 -25.84
CA PHE A 119 3.15 10.18 -26.10
C PHE A 119 3.95 9.58 -27.26
N THR A 120 4.84 10.35 -27.88
CA THR A 120 5.86 9.86 -28.82
C THR A 120 7.27 9.86 -28.22
N ASP A 121 7.47 10.53 -27.09
CA ASP A 121 8.76 10.60 -26.42
C ASP A 121 9.03 9.31 -25.63
N GLU A 122 10.09 8.60 -26.02
CA GLU A 122 10.49 7.32 -25.43
C GLU A 122 10.74 7.43 -23.92
N HIS A 123 11.37 8.51 -23.46
CA HIS A 123 11.65 8.71 -22.04
C HIS A 123 10.38 8.96 -21.24
N PHE A 124 9.44 9.73 -21.79
CA PHE A 124 8.14 9.99 -21.19
C PHE A 124 7.36 8.68 -21.03
N LEU A 125 7.28 7.87 -22.10
CA LEU A 125 6.55 6.61 -22.06
C LEU A 125 7.21 5.60 -21.11
N MET A 126 8.54 5.51 -21.06
CA MET A 126 9.24 4.67 -20.09
C MET A 126 9.00 5.12 -18.64
N LYS A 127 9.07 6.43 -18.36
CA LYS A 127 8.77 6.96 -17.01
C LYS A 127 7.30 6.75 -16.65
N LEU A 128 6.37 6.86 -17.61
CA LEU A 128 4.95 6.56 -17.42
C LEU A 128 4.72 5.07 -17.11
N ALA A 129 5.37 4.18 -17.85
CA ALA A 129 5.32 2.74 -17.63
C ALA A 129 5.78 2.38 -16.20
N TYR A 130 6.92 2.95 -15.78
CA TYR A 130 7.41 2.81 -14.42
C TYR A 130 6.41 3.32 -13.38
N LEU A 131 5.80 4.49 -13.60
CA LEU A 131 4.81 5.05 -12.70
C LEU A 131 3.57 4.14 -12.60
N SER A 132 3.11 3.57 -13.71
CA SER A 132 2.06 2.55 -13.70
C SER A 132 2.44 1.37 -12.79
N ASP A 133 3.62 0.79 -12.99
CA ASP A 133 4.07 -0.39 -12.26
C ASP A 133 4.24 -0.12 -10.75
N VAL A 134 4.94 0.96 -10.38
CA VAL A 134 5.24 1.25 -8.96
C VAL A 134 3.96 1.62 -8.19
N PHE A 135 3.06 2.38 -8.81
CA PHE A 135 1.77 2.69 -8.18
C PHE A 135 0.85 1.47 -8.11
N GLY A 136 0.91 0.57 -9.09
CA GLY A 136 0.24 -0.73 -9.03
C GLY A 136 0.67 -1.53 -7.80
N LYS A 137 1.99 -1.66 -7.59
CA LYS A 137 2.55 -2.36 -6.41
C LYS A 137 2.18 -1.69 -5.08
N LEU A 138 2.14 -0.36 -5.04
CA LEU A 138 1.68 0.39 -3.86
C LEU A 138 0.19 0.19 -3.60
N ASN A 139 -0.63 0.15 -4.64
CA ASN A 139 -2.06 -0.15 -4.54
C ASN A 139 -2.29 -1.59 -4.03
N ASP A 140 -1.49 -2.57 -4.49
CA ASP A 140 -1.56 -3.94 -4.00
C ASP A 140 -1.20 -4.06 -2.52
N LEU A 141 -0.12 -3.38 -2.10
CA LEU A 141 0.22 -3.27 -0.68
C LEU A 141 -0.97 -2.67 0.08
N ASN A 142 -1.50 -1.55 -0.39
CA ASN A 142 -2.59 -0.87 0.27
C ASN A 142 -3.83 -1.77 0.44
N LEU A 143 -4.22 -2.53 -0.60
CA LEU A 143 -5.29 -3.52 -0.53
C LEU A 143 -5.01 -4.60 0.52
N GLN A 144 -3.77 -5.06 0.65
CA GLN A 144 -3.38 -6.04 1.67
C GLN A 144 -3.46 -5.48 3.10
N LEU A 145 -3.34 -4.17 3.26
CA LEU A 145 -3.44 -3.45 4.55
C LEU A 145 -4.90 -3.15 4.95
N GLN A 146 -5.87 -3.32 4.05
CA GLN A 146 -7.30 -3.14 4.35
C GLN A 146 -8.03 -4.47 4.49
N GLY A 147 -9.25 -4.41 5.03
CA GLY A 147 -10.13 -5.56 5.18
C GLY A 147 -10.42 -5.91 6.64
N LYS A 148 -11.21 -6.96 6.84
CA LYS A 148 -11.50 -7.53 8.17
C LYS A 148 -10.29 -8.38 8.63
N ASP A 149 -10.19 -8.58 9.94
CA ASP A 149 -9.21 -9.49 10.56
C ASP A 149 -7.75 -9.15 10.26
N LYS A 150 -7.46 -7.84 10.14
CA LYS A 150 -6.11 -7.31 9.96
C LYS A 150 -5.54 -6.83 11.29
N HIS A 151 -4.68 -7.65 11.88
CA HIS A 151 -3.98 -7.34 13.12
C HIS A 151 -2.69 -6.57 12.85
N LEU A 152 -2.30 -5.72 13.81
CA LEU A 152 -1.12 -4.86 13.69
C LEU A 152 0.16 -5.62 13.29
N PRO A 153 0.44 -6.83 13.81
CA PRO A 153 1.68 -7.53 13.44
C PRO A 153 1.61 -8.05 11.99
N HIS A 154 0.48 -8.60 11.55
CA HIS A 154 0.27 -8.96 10.14
C HIS A 154 0.48 -7.76 9.20
N LEU A 155 0.00 -6.58 9.59
CA LEU A 155 0.23 -5.35 8.83
C LEU A 155 1.72 -4.98 8.81
N ALA A 156 2.42 -5.14 9.93
CA ALA A 156 3.86 -4.92 10.02
C ALA A 156 4.65 -5.88 9.12
N ASP A 157 4.25 -7.14 8.99
CA ASP A 157 4.87 -8.10 8.06
C ASP A 157 4.70 -7.67 6.60
N LYS A 158 3.51 -7.21 6.23
CA LYS A 158 3.26 -6.70 4.86
C LYS A 158 4.10 -5.48 4.54
N ILE A 159 4.20 -4.54 5.46
CA ILE A 159 5.06 -3.36 5.32
C ILE A 159 6.53 -3.79 5.23
N THR A 160 7.01 -4.64 6.12
CA THR A 160 8.40 -5.14 6.14
C THR A 160 8.74 -5.86 4.83
N GLY A 161 7.84 -6.72 4.35
CA GLY A 161 7.99 -7.40 3.07
C GLY A 161 8.07 -6.43 1.89
N PHE A 162 7.27 -5.36 1.89
CA PHE A 162 7.33 -4.33 0.87
C PHE A 162 8.64 -3.52 0.93
N THR A 163 9.07 -3.10 2.12
CA THR A 163 10.35 -2.41 2.33
C THR A 163 11.52 -3.24 1.81
N ARG A 164 11.55 -4.55 2.10
CA ARG A 164 12.57 -5.48 1.56
C ARG A 164 12.52 -5.60 0.04
N LYS A 165 11.32 -5.55 -0.57
CA LYS A 165 11.19 -5.52 -2.03
C LYS A 165 11.78 -4.24 -2.63
N LEU A 166 11.56 -3.07 -2.03
CA LEU A 166 12.19 -1.81 -2.46
C LEU A 166 13.72 -1.89 -2.48
N GLU A 167 14.33 -2.48 -1.43
CA GLU A 167 15.78 -2.71 -1.38
C GLU A 167 16.26 -3.63 -2.51
N VAL A 168 15.52 -4.70 -2.80
CA VAL A 168 15.83 -5.60 -3.92
C VAL A 168 15.71 -4.88 -5.26
N TRP A 169 14.66 -4.09 -5.47
CA TRP A 169 14.47 -3.33 -6.71
C TRP A 169 15.58 -2.29 -6.91
N GLY A 170 16.00 -1.59 -5.84
CA GLY A 170 17.16 -0.69 -5.88
C GLY A 170 18.44 -1.40 -6.34
N ARG A 171 18.77 -2.55 -5.75
CA ARG A 171 19.94 -3.35 -6.15
C ARG A 171 19.87 -3.90 -7.57
N ARG A 172 18.66 -4.22 -8.06
CA ARG A 172 18.47 -4.67 -9.45
C ARG A 172 18.69 -3.52 -10.44
N LEU A 173 18.20 -2.32 -10.12
CA LEU A 173 18.45 -1.13 -10.93
C LEU A 173 19.94 -0.78 -11.01
N ASP A 174 20.72 -1.03 -9.95
CA ASP A 174 22.19 -0.90 -9.99
C ASP A 174 22.86 -1.83 -11.01
N GLN A 175 22.24 -2.96 -11.29
CA GLN A 175 22.71 -3.95 -12.26
C GLN A 175 22.11 -3.72 -13.66
N GLY A 176 21.38 -2.62 -13.88
CA GLY A 176 20.68 -2.36 -15.13
C GLY A 176 19.40 -3.20 -15.33
N ARG A 177 18.95 -3.93 -14.31
CA ARG A 177 17.78 -4.81 -14.41
C ARG A 177 16.49 -4.08 -14.01
N ILE A 178 15.49 -4.17 -14.89
CA ILE A 178 14.17 -3.54 -14.73
C ILE A 178 13.02 -4.55 -14.60
N ASP A 179 13.32 -5.85 -14.52
CA ASP A 179 12.38 -6.97 -14.50
C ASP A 179 11.34 -6.95 -13.36
N ALA A 180 11.53 -6.09 -12.36
CA ALA A 180 10.52 -5.84 -11.34
C ALA A 180 9.31 -5.03 -11.85
N PHE A 181 9.45 -4.35 -12.99
CA PHE A 181 8.52 -3.39 -13.58
C PHE A 181 8.11 -3.90 -14.97
N GLU A 182 6.93 -4.51 -15.05
CA GLU A 182 6.47 -5.27 -16.23
C GLU A 182 6.20 -4.35 -17.40
N SER A 183 5.40 -3.29 -17.20
CA SER A 183 5.10 -2.29 -18.23
C SER A 183 6.38 -1.62 -18.76
N LEU A 184 7.32 -1.32 -17.85
CA LEU A 184 8.61 -0.75 -18.21
C LEU A 184 9.47 -1.73 -19.00
N SER A 185 9.45 -3.02 -18.66
CA SER A 185 10.20 -4.05 -19.38
C SER A 185 9.66 -4.22 -20.80
N GLU A 186 8.34 -4.31 -20.94
CA GLU A 186 7.65 -4.43 -22.23
C GLU A 186 8.02 -3.28 -23.17
N ILE A 187 7.94 -2.03 -22.70
CA ILE A 187 8.27 -0.89 -23.57
C ILE A 187 9.76 -0.78 -23.86
N ALA A 188 10.62 -1.16 -22.91
CA ALA A 188 12.07 -1.13 -23.12
C ALA A 188 12.53 -2.15 -24.17
N GLU A 189 11.78 -3.24 -24.39
CA GLU A 189 12.04 -4.19 -25.49
C GLU A 189 11.71 -3.61 -26.87
N THR A 190 10.81 -2.62 -26.93
CA THR A 190 10.41 -1.96 -28.19
C THR A 190 11.30 -0.77 -28.57
N ILE A 191 12.16 -0.32 -27.66
CA ILE A 191 13.01 0.87 -27.84
C ILE A 191 14.48 0.47 -27.93
N ASP A 192 15.15 0.81 -29.02
CA ASP A 192 16.56 0.43 -29.28
C ASP A 192 17.54 0.89 -28.19
N SER A 193 17.29 2.03 -27.56
CA SER A 193 18.12 2.58 -26.48
C SER A 193 17.91 1.89 -25.13
N GLY A 194 16.86 1.07 -25.02
CA GLY A 194 16.43 0.41 -23.78
C GLY A 194 16.13 1.39 -22.64
N ALA A 195 16.09 0.87 -21.41
CA ALA A 195 15.75 1.67 -20.23
C ALA A 195 16.94 2.43 -19.60
N THR A 196 18.15 2.33 -20.15
CA THR A 196 19.38 2.82 -19.51
C THR A 196 19.31 4.29 -19.11
N ALA A 197 18.70 5.13 -19.94
CA ALA A 197 18.57 6.57 -19.71
C ALA A 197 17.62 6.92 -18.54
N VAL A 198 16.61 6.10 -18.26
CA VAL A 198 15.61 6.36 -17.21
C VAL A 198 15.95 5.72 -15.87
N ILE A 199 16.82 4.70 -15.85
CA ILE A 199 17.22 3.98 -14.62
C ILE A 199 17.69 4.91 -13.50
N PRO A 200 18.53 5.95 -13.72
CA PRO A 200 18.94 6.84 -12.64
C PRO A 200 17.76 7.55 -11.95
N CYS A 201 16.79 8.02 -12.74
CA CYS A 201 15.58 8.68 -12.25
C CYS A 201 14.72 7.72 -11.42
N ILE A 202 14.53 6.49 -11.93
CA ILE A 202 13.79 5.42 -11.26
C ILE A 202 14.44 5.04 -9.94
N LYS A 203 15.77 4.85 -9.94
CA LYS A 203 16.55 4.49 -8.75
C LYS A 203 16.48 5.58 -7.68
N GLN A 204 16.56 6.86 -8.07
CA GLN A 204 16.41 7.96 -7.15
C GLN A 204 15.04 7.91 -6.45
N HIS A 205 13.97 7.63 -7.21
CA HIS A 205 12.63 7.48 -6.63
C HIS A 205 12.54 6.27 -5.68
N ILE A 206 13.02 5.09 -6.07
CA ILE A 206 13.01 3.89 -5.20
C ILE A 206 13.78 4.13 -3.90
N THR A 207 14.94 4.79 -3.97
CA THR A 207 15.75 5.12 -2.79
C THR A 207 15.01 6.09 -1.86
N SER A 208 14.38 7.13 -2.42
CA SER A 208 13.55 8.07 -1.67
C SER A 208 12.37 7.34 -1.01
N LEU A 209 11.66 6.50 -1.77
CA LEU A 209 10.53 5.72 -1.29
C LEU A 209 10.93 4.79 -0.14
N LEU A 210 12.04 4.08 -0.28
CA LEU A 210 12.60 3.23 0.79
C LEU A 210 12.87 4.04 2.07
N SER A 211 13.54 5.19 1.95
CA SER A 211 13.84 6.05 3.10
C SER A 211 12.58 6.55 3.81
N LEU A 212 11.52 6.84 3.04
CA LEU A 212 10.23 7.28 3.58
C LEU A 212 9.49 6.12 4.25
N PHE A 213 9.52 4.92 3.67
CA PHE A 213 8.96 3.74 4.31
C PHE A 213 9.66 3.44 5.65
N GLN A 214 10.99 3.51 5.69
CA GLN A 214 11.76 3.35 6.94
C GLN A 214 11.43 4.46 7.97
N LYS A 215 11.26 5.70 7.52
CA LYS A 215 10.88 6.84 8.38
C LYS A 215 9.46 6.71 8.94
N TYR A 216 8.50 6.35 8.08
CA TYR A 216 7.09 6.27 8.45
C TYR A 216 6.73 4.96 9.12
N PHE A 217 7.57 3.91 9.02
CA PHE A 217 7.40 2.61 9.65
C PHE A 217 8.71 2.17 10.33
N PRO A 218 9.13 2.87 11.41
CA PRO A 218 10.29 2.46 12.18
C PRO A 218 10.04 1.06 12.74
N THR A 219 10.99 0.16 12.53
CA THR A 219 10.88 -1.26 12.89
C THR A 219 10.65 -1.45 14.38
N SER A 220 9.58 -2.17 14.74
CA SER A 220 9.51 -3.01 15.93
C SER A 220 8.28 -3.93 15.82
N SER A 221 8.40 -5.00 15.03
CA SER A 221 7.39 -6.08 15.02
C SER A 221 7.51 -6.97 16.27
N ALA A 222 8.73 -7.09 16.80
CA ALA A 222 9.08 -8.01 17.89
C ALA A 222 8.27 -7.83 19.17
N GLN A 223 7.76 -6.62 19.42
CA GLN A 223 6.91 -6.34 20.58
C GLN A 223 5.62 -7.17 20.60
N TYR A 224 5.14 -7.62 19.43
CA TYR A 224 3.85 -8.27 19.29
C TYR A 224 3.95 -9.75 18.92
N ASP A 225 5.16 -10.32 18.90
CA ASP A 225 5.39 -11.71 18.48
C ASP A 225 4.62 -12.70 19.40
N TRP A 226 4.59 -12.44 20.71
CA TRP A 226 3.83 -13.23 21.68
C TRP A 226 2.30 -13.17 21.47
N ILE A 227 1.79 -12.13 20.79
CA ILE A 227 0.36 -12.05 20.44
C ILE A 227 0.07 -12.92 19.21
N MET A 228 1.04 -13.01 18.31
CA MET A 228 0.96 -13.72 17.03
C MET A 228 1.16 -15.22 17.17
N ASP A 229 2.06 -15.61 18.06
CA ASP A 229 2.29 -16.99 18.41
C ASP A 229 2.50 -17.03 19.92
N PRO A 230 1.45 -17.16 20.74
CA PRO A 230 1.64 -17.17 22.19
C PRO A 230 2.37 -18.42 22.70
N PHE A 231 2.43 -19.50 21.92
CA PHE A 231 2.92 -20.81 22.38
C PHE A 231 4.41 -21.07 22.08
N HIS A 232 5.11 -20.12 21.45
CA HIS A 232 6.51 -20.29 21.01
C HIS A 232 7.54 -19.30 21.60
N PRO A 233 7.33 -17.98 21.60
CA PRO A 233 8.26 -17.00 22.16
C PRO A 233 8.17 -16.96 23.68
N ALA A 234 9.24 -16.46 24.30
CA ALA A 234 9.26 -16.15 25.73
C ALA A 234 8.27 -15.01 26.05
N ALA A 235 7.85 -14.95 27.31
CA ALA A 235 7.05 -13.83 27.81
C ALA A 235 7.77 -12.49 27.51
N PRO A 236 7.02 -11.41 27.22
CA PRO A 236 7.59 -10.08 27.06
C PRO A 236 8.42 -9.67 28.29
N ALA A 237 9.57 -9.06 28.06
CA ALA A 237 10.52 -8.71 29.12
C ALA A 237 10.01 -7.63 30.10
N ASP A 238 8.90 -6.97 29.77
CA ASP A 238 8.22 -5.98 30.58
C ASP A 238 7.07 -6.55 31.43
N PHE A 239 6.82 -7.87 31.39
CA PHE A 239 5.85 -8.51 32.26
C PHE A 239 6.33 -8.51 33.71
N SER A 240 5.40 -8.27 34.63
CA SER A 240 5.60 -8.57 36.05
C SER A 240 5.61 -10.08 36.29
N SER A 241 6.16 -10.52 37.43
CA SER A 241 6.17 -11.95 37.80
C SER A 241 4.78 -12.59 37.77
N ALA A 242 3.74 -11.87 38.17
CA ALA A 242 2.37 -12.38 38.12
C ALA A 242 1.84 -12.53 36.69
N GLU A 243 2.22 -11.62 35.78
CA GLU A 243 1.85 -11.70 34.37
C GLU A 243 2.62 -12.80 33.65
N GLU A 244 3.90 -13.00 34.00
CA GLU A 244 4.70 -14.13 33.52
C GLU A 244 4.08 -15.47 33.94
N ASP A 245 3.72 -15.63 35.22
CA ASP A 245 3.06 -16.86 35.71
C ASP A 245 1.74 -17.13 34.96
N GLN A 246 0.91 -16.10 34.79
CA GLN A 246 -0.34 -16.21 34.03
C GLN A 246 -0.12 -16.55 32.56
N PHE A 247 0.95 -16.02 31.95
CA PHE A 247 1.31 -16.31 30.57
C PHE A 247 1.81 -17.77 30.45
N ILE A 248 2.61 -18.25 31.40
CA ILE A 248 3.08 -19.63 31.45
C ILE A 248 1.91 -20.61 31.60
N GLU A 249 0.96 -20.34 32.49
CA GLU A 249 -0.23 -21.18 32.67
C GLU A 249 -1.06 -21.27 31.38
N MET A 250 -1.31 -20.11 30.75
CA MET A 250 -2.08 -20.04 29.50
C MET A 250 -1.38 -20.80 28.37
N THR A 251 -0.07 -20.61 28.21
CA THR A 251 0.71 -21.23 27.13
C THR A 251 0.99 -22.71 27.36
N SER A 252 0.87 -23.19 28.61
CA SER A 252 0.93 -24.61 28.96
C SER A 252 -0.41 -25.35 28.78
N ASP A 253 -1.52 -24.63 28.58
CA ASP A 253 -2.85 -25.24 28.41
C ASP A 253 -3.01 -25.82 26.99
N SER A 254 -2.98 -27.16 26.92
CA SER A 254 -3.17 -27.89 25.65
C SER A 254 -4.53 -27.65 24.98
N THR A 255 -5.57 -27.31 25.73
CA THR A 255 -6.89 -27.00 25.17
C THR A 255 -6.92 -25.64 24.51
N LEU A 256 -6.25 -24.64 25.11
CA LEU A 256 -6.06 -23.33 24.50
C LEU A 256 -5.19 -23.45 23.24
N ARG A 257 -4.16 -24.28 23.25
CA ARG A 257 -3.34 -24.54 22.07
C ARG A 257 -4.14 -25.12 20.90
N LEU A 258 -5.04 -26.07 21.16
CA LEU A 258 -5.93 -26.63 20.15
C LEU A 258 -6.98 -25.62 19.65
N LYS A 259 -7.49 -24.75 20.53
CA LYS A 259 -8.40 -23.67 20.14
C LYS A 259 -7.71 -22.64 19.25
N PHE A 260 -6.46 -22.29 19.58
CA PHE A 260 -5.66 -21.35 18.80
C PHE A 260 -5.46 -21.81 17.36
N THR A 261 -5.23 -23.10 17.12
CA THR A 261 -5.08 -23.63 15.77
C THR A 261 -6.40 -23.78 15.00
N ALA A 262 -7.53 -23.78 15.71
CA ALA A 262 -8.86 -23.99 15.14
C ALA A 262 -9.68 -22.68 14.93
N GLN A 263 -9.22 -21.55 15.46
CA GLN A 263 -9.95 -20.28 15.49
C GLN A 263 -9.14 -19.13 14.87
N THR A 264 -9.82 -18.02 14.56
CA THR A 264 -9.11 -16.78 14.24
C THR A 264 -8.40 -16.23 15.48
N GLN A 265 -7.33 -15.46 15.27
CA GLN A 265 -6.58 -14.84 16.36
C GLN A 265 -7.47 -14.00 17.29
N SER A 266 -8.45 -13.28 16.74
CA SER A 266 -9.39 -12.47 17.53
C SER A 266 -10.32 -13.33 18.38
N GLU A 267 -10.89 -14.38 17.80
CA GLU A 267 -11.78 -15.30 18.52
C GLU A 267 -11.05 -16.00 19.66
N PHE A 268 -9.80 -16.42 19.43
CA PHE A 268 -8.96 -17.02 20.44
C PHE A 268 -8.74 -16.08 21.63
N TRP A 269 -8.22 -14.87 21.40
CA TRP A 269 -7.92 -13.93 22.48
C TRP A 269 -9.17 -13.48 23.24
N LEU A 270 -10.31 -13.31 22.55
CA LEU A 270 -11.62 -13.05 23.19
C LEU A 270 -12.18 -14.25 23.98
N GLY A 271 -11.74 -15.47 23.65
CA GLY A 271 -12.06 -16.69 24.37
C GLY A 271 -11.25 -16.82 25.66
N VAL A 272 -9.96 -16.53 25.61
CA VAL A 272 -9.04 -16.56 26.76
C VAL A 272 -9.52 -15.62 27.89
N GLU A 273 -9.97 -14.41 27.56
CA GLU A 273 -10.52 -13.46 28.54
C GLU A 273 -11.76 -14.01 29.25
N ARG A 274 -12.68 -14.63 28.50
CA ARG A 274 -13.92 -15.18 29.04
C ARG A 274 -13.67 -16.34 29.99
N GLU A 275 -12.74 -17.24 29.64
CA GLU A 275 -12.39 -18.36 30.51
C GLU A 275 -11.70 -17.91 31.81
N LYS A 276 -10.85 -16.87 31.77
CA LYS A 276 -10.31 -16.27 33.00
C LYS A 276 -11.40 -15.64 33.86
N CYS A 277 -12.28 -14.84 33.26
CA CYS A 277 -13.35 -14.16 33.99
C CYS A 277 -14.39 -15.12 34.59
N GLU A 278 -14.60 -16.29 33.96
CA GLU A 278 -15.43 -17.37 34.51
C GLU A 278 -14.73 -18.10 35.66
N ARG A 279 -13.43 -18.42 35.52
CA ARG A 279 -12.63 -19.06 36.58
C ARG A 279 -12.55 -18.21 37.85
N GLU A 280 -12.37 -16.89 37.72
CA GLU A 280 -12.34 -15.95 38.86
C GLU A 280 -13.71 -15.82 39.55
N ARG A 281 -14.82 -15.96 38.83
CA ARG A 281 -16.18 -15.97 39.41
C ARG A 281 -16.52 -17.27 40.13
N THR A 282 -15.85 -18.37 39.79
CA THR A 282 -16.07 -19.68 40.42
C THR A 282 -15.23 -19.95 41.65
N ILE A 283 -14.32 -19.05 42.07
CA ILE A 283 -13.63 -19.17 43.36
C ILE A 283 -14.66 -18.86 44.46
N PRO A 284 -15.14 -19.84 45.25
CA PRO A 284 -15.98 -19.53 46.40
C PRO A 284 -15.09 -18.78 47.40
N LEU A 285 -15.59 -17.68 47.96
CA LEU A 285 -15.03 -17.08 49.17
C LEU A 285 -15.07 -18.14 50.28
N GLN A 286 -14.00 -18.91 50.43
CA GLN A 286 -13.78 -19.75 51.60
C GLN A 286 -13.17 -18.86 52.68
N ASN A 287 -14.04 -18.44 53.61
CA ASN A 287 -13.66 -18.05 54.97
C ASN A 287 -13.21 -19.28 55.77
#